data_AF-A0A7X7AHZ8-F1
#
_entry.id   AF-A0A7X7AHZ8-F1
#
_cell.length_a   1.000
_cell.length_b   1.000
_cell.length_c   1.000
_cell.angle_alpha   90.00
_cell.angle_beta   90.00
_cell.angle_gamma   90.00
#
_symmetry.space_group_name_H-M   'P 1'
#
loop_
_entity.id
_entity.type
_entity.pdbx_description
1 polymer ?
#
loop_
_entity_poly.entity_id
_entity_poly.type
_entity_poly.pdbx_seq_one_letter_code
_entity_poly.pdbx_strand_id
1 'polypeptide(L)'
;MEEQNVAEPQKEEGQKNEEVKEVTPEPVTSNSDVEKNKALAIVGYIIPLLFFVPLVSDAKDSAFAKFHANQHLILLISWLIISVLGSVPFLGWFFILPLGMVFLIVLSIIGLISASQGEMKEIPLIGSFKIIN
;
A
#
# COMPACT_ATOMS: atom_id res chain seq x y z
N MET A 1 -54.87 35.65 30.82
CA MET A 1 -54.27 35.61 29.46
C MET A 1 -53.19 36.67 29.48
N GLU A 2 -52.00 36.29 29.93
CA GLU A 2 -50.88 37.20 30.16
C GLU A 2 -49.58 36.54 29.69
N GLU A 3 -48.86 37.32 28.88
CA GLU A 3 -47.43 37.33 28.59
C GLU A 3 -46.66 36.00 28.50
N GLN A 4 -46.32 35.62 27.26
CA GLN A 4 -45.11 34.86 26.98
C GLN A 4 -44.15 35.71 26.15
N ASN A 5 -43.30 36.41 26.93
CA ASN A 5 -41.85 36.51 26.82
C ASN A 5 -41.22 36.39 25.42
N VAL A 6 -40.71 37.54 24.98
CA VAL A 6 -39.71 37.73 23.94
C VAL A 6 -38.37 37.11 24.37
N ALA A 7 -37.82 36.20 23.56
CA ALA A 7 -36.38 35.95 23.53
C ALA A 7 -35.98 35.34 22.17
N GLU A 8 -35.46 36.19 21.30
CA GLU A 8 -34.64 35.79 20.16
C GLU A 8 -33.22 35.47 20.65
N PRO A 9 -32.52 34.50 20.03
CA PRO A 9 -31.10 34.66 19.85
C PRO A 9 -30.72 34.55 18.38
N GLN A 10 -30.23 35.66 17.84
CA GLN A 10 -29.40 35.69 16.64
C GLN A 10 -28.02 35.09 16.92
N LYS A 11 -27.40 34.55 15.86
CA LYS A 11 -25.95 34.46 15.51
C LYS A 11 -25.58 33.05 15.08
N GLU A 12 -24.75 32.80 14.08
CA GLU A 12 -24.11 33.58 13.02
C GLU A 12 -23.59 32.48 12.08
N GLU A 13 -23.77 32.64 10.78
CA GLU A 13 -23.17 31.75 9.78
C GLU A 13 -21.64 31.82 9.88
N GLY A 14 -21.03 30.66 10.09
CA GLY A 14 -19.58 30.49 10.10
C GLY A 14 -19.24 29.20 9.38
N GLN A 15 -19.39 29.20 8.05
CA GLN A 15 -18.83 28.19 7.17
C GLN A 15 -17.30 28.15 7.38
N LYS A 16 -16.81 27.10 8.04
CA LYS A 16 -15.39 26.80 8.05
C LYS A 16 -15.07 26.02 6.78
N ASN A 17 -14.46 26.75 5.85
CA ASN A 17 -13.86 26.28 4.60
C ASN A 17 -13.27 24.87 4.73
N GLU A 18 -13.90 23.90 4.06
CA GLU A 18 -13.21 22.69 3.65
C GLU A 18 -12.29 23.08 2.49
N GLU A 19 -10.98 23.05 2.77
CA GLU A 19 -9.93 23.11 1.78
C GLU A 19 -10.10 21.89 0.85
N VAL A 20 -10.72 22.11 -0.31
CA VAL A 20 -10.75 21.14 -1.40
C VAL A 20 -9.31 20.98 -1.88
N LYS A 21 -8.58 20.05 -1.28
CA LYS A 21 -7.43 19.45 -1.93
C LYS A 21 -7.95 18.73 -3.15
N GLU A 22 -7.45 19.14 -4.30
CA GLU A 22 -7.60 18.45 -5.57
C GLU A 22 -7.05 17.02 -5.41
N VAL A 23 -7.95 16.07 -5.14
CA VAL A 23 -7.63 14.65 -5.04
C VAL A 23 -7.73 14.07 -6.45
N THR A 24 -6.57 13.85 -7.06
CA THR A 24 -6.37 12.87 -8.14
C THR A 24 -7.16 11.59 -7.79
N PRO A 25 -7.89 10.95 -8.72
CA PRO A 25 -8.78 9.84 -8.38
C PRO A 25 -7.95 8.58 -8.07
N GLU A 26 -7.47 8.49 -6.84
CA GLU A 26 -7.03 7.24 -6.23
C GLU A 26 -8.27 6.34 -6.04
N PRO A 27 -8.20 5.03 -6.33
CA PRO A 27 -9.31 4.13 -6.08
C PRO A 27 -9.62 4.12 -4.59
N VAL A 28 -10.79 4.65 -4.22
CA VAL A 28 -11.25 4.71 -2.82
C VAL A 28 -11.53 3.28 -2.35
N THR A 29 -10.54 2.62 -1.75
CA THR A 29 -10.72 1.33 -1.09
C THR A 29 -11.57 1.51 0.16
N SER A 30 -12.65 0.72 0.29
CA SER A 30 -13.46 0.73 1.50
C SER A 30 -12.71 0.09 2.67
N ASN A 31 -12.99 0.52 3.91
CA ASN A 31 -12.43 -0.13 5.11
C ASN A 31 -12.71 -1.64 5.15
N SER A 32 -13.86 -2.07 4.63
CA SER A 32 -14.23 -3.49 4.53
C SER A 32 -13.33 -4.30 3.59
N ASP A 33 -12.84 -3.69 2.49
CA ASP A 33 -11.92 -4.34 1.56
C ASP A 33 -10.57 -4.59 2.23
N VAL A 34 -10.07 -3.57 2.93
CA VAL A 34 -8.82 -3.63 3.70
C VAL A 34 -8.90 -4.69 4.79
N GLU A 35 -9.94 -4.68 5.64
CA GLU A 35 -10.09 -5.64 6.73
C GLU A 35 -10.13 -7.09 6.23
N LYS A 36 -10.86 -7.35 5.15
CA LYS A 36 -10.99 -8.69 4.58
C LYS A 36 -9.68 -9.23 4.01
N ASN A 37 -8.87 -8.35 3.41
CA ASN A 37 -7.70 -8.75 2.61
C ASN A 37 -6.34 -8.43 3.25
N LYS A 38 -6.32 -7.79 4.43
CA LYS A 38 -5.10 -7.40 5.16
C LYS A 38 -4.11 -8.55 5.36
N ALA A 39 -4.59 -9.72 5.76
CA ALA A 39 -3.73 -10.88 5.98
C ALA A 39 -2.98 -11.30 4.70
N LEU A 40 -3.67 -11.31 3.56
CA LEU A 40 -3.06 -11.63 2.26
C LEU A 40 -2.02 -10.58 1.85
N ALA A 41 -2.31 -9.30 2.07
CA ALA A 41 -1.37 -8.22 1.80
C ALA A 41 -0.11 -8.32 2.67
N ILE A 42 -0.23 -8.63 3.95
CA ILE A 42 0.91 -8.77 4.88
C ILE A 42 1.78 -9.97 4.53
N VAL A 43 1.16 -11.14 4.32
CA VAL A 43 1.90 -12.40 4.11
C VAL A 43 2.77 -12.35 2.85
N GLY A 44 2.32 -11.65 1.80
CA GLY A 44 3.12 -11.53 0.58
C GLY A 44 4.39 -10.70 0.73
N TYR A 45 4.56 -9.86 1.75
CA TYR A 45 5.86 -9.21 2.01
C TYR A 45 6.86 -10.13 2.71
N ILE A 46 6.38 -11.15 3.42
CA ILE A 46 7.22 -12.19 4.02
C ILE A 46 7.58 -13.23 2.97
N ILE A 47 6.62 -13.57 2.10
CA ILE A 47 6.78 -14.54 1.02
C ILE A 47 6.31 -13.90 -0.30
N PRO A 48 7.16 -13.09 -0.97
CA PRO A 48 6.82 -12.41 -2.24
C PRO A 48 6.34 -13.34 -3.35
N LEU A 49 6.71 -14.62 -3.28
CA LEU A 49 6.21 -15.65 -4.20
C LEU A 49 4.68 -15.78 -4.20
N LEU A 50 4.00 -15.41 -3.10
CA LEU A 50 2.55 -15.49 -2.96
C LEU A 50 1.79 -14.32 -3.62
N PHE A 51 2.46 -13.48 -4.42
CA PHE A 51 1.84 -12.35 -5.12
C PHE A 51 0.58 -12.73 -5.93
N PHE A 52 0.51 -13.96 -6.44
CA PHE A 52 -0.60 -14.43 -7.27
C PHE A 52 -1.82 -14.89 -6.46
N VAL A 53 -1.70 -15.12 -5.15
CA VAL A 53 -2.78 -15.65 -4.29
C VAL A 53 -4.03 -14.74 -4.33
N PRO A 54 -3.92 -13.40 -4.21
CA PRO A 54 -5.07 -12.52 -4.39
C PRO A 54 -5.74 -12.66 -5.76
N LEU A 55 -4.98 -12.90 -6.83
CA LEU A 55 -5.49 -12.94 -8.20
C LEU A 55 -6.33 -14.19 -8.51
N VAL A 56 -6.09 -15.27 -7.78
CA VAL A 56 -6.76 -16.57 -7.98
C VAL A 56 -7.77 -16.90 -6.88
N SER A 57 -8.01 -15.97 -5.95
CA SER A 57 -8.94 -16.13 -4.83
C SER A 57 -10.13 -15.16 -4.94
N ASP A 58 -11.01 -15.18 -3.94
CA ASP A 58 -12.11 -14.20 -3.82
C ASP A 58 -11.62 -12.76 -3.61
N ALA A 59 -10.33 -12.56 -3.41
CA ALA A 59 -9.69 -11.25 -3.34
C ALA A 59 -9.35 -10.66 -4.72
N LYS A 60 -9.64 -11.36 -5.83
CA LYS A 60 -9.26 -10.92 -7.18
C LYS A 60 -9.90 -9.60 -7.61
N ASP A 61 -10.97 -9.17 -6.95
CA ASP A 61 -11.67 -7.91 -7.22
C ASP A 61 -11.33 -6.81 -6.19
N SER A 62 -10.48 -7.12 -5.20
CA SER A 62 -10.01 -6.19 -4.18
C SER A 62 -8.93 -5.27 -4.75
N ALA A 63 -9.17 -3.96 -4.74
CA ALA A 63 -8.16 -2.98 -5.12
C ALA A 63 -6.97 -3.01 -4.15
N PHE A 64 -7.23 -3.16 -2.85
CA PHE A 64 -6.18 -3.27 -1.83
C PHE A 64 -5.31 -4.52 -2.02
N ALA A 65 -5.92 -5.68 -2.25
CA ALA A 65 -5.18 -6.93 -2.41
C ALA A 65 -4.39 -6.95 -3.73
N LYS A 66 -4.95 -6.42 -4.83
CA LYS A 66 -4.24 -6.26 -6.10
C LYS A 66 -3.06 -5.30 -6.00
N PHE A 67 -3.23 -4.19 -5.28
CA PHE A 67 -2.14 -3.24 -5.07
C PHE A 67 -0.93 -3.92 -4.43
N HIS A 68 -1.13 -4.60 -3.29
CA HIS A 68 -0.02 -5.29 -2.62
C HIS A 68 0.49 -6.51 -3.41
N ALA A 69 -0.38 -7.23 -4.13
CA ALA A 69 0.03 -8.26 -5.08
C ALA A 69 1.02 -7.71 -6.13
N ASN A 70 0.78 -6.51 -6.67
CA ASN A 70 1.68 -5.88 -7.61
C ASN A 70 3.05 -5.58 -6.97
N GLN A 71 3.05 -5.05 -5.74
CA GLN A 71 4.29 -4.78 -4.99
C GLN A 71 5.07 -6.07 -4.69
N HIS A 72 4.40 -7.17 -4.33
CA HIS A 72 5.04 -8.47 -4.12
C HIS A 72 5.69 -9.00 -5.40
N LEU A 73 5.03 -8.85 -6.55
CA LEU A 73 5.58 -9.24 -7.85
C LEU A 73 6.84 -8.43 -8.19
N ILE A 74 6.83 -7.12 -7.94
CA ILE A 74 7.99 -6.25 -8.15
C ILE A 74 9.16 -6.66 -7.25
N LEU A 75 8.91 -6.95 -5.97
CA LEU A 75 9.92 -7.46 -5.04
C LEU A 75 10.49 -8.79 -5.51
N LEU A 76 9.65 -9.70 -6.01
CA LEU A 76 10.07 -10.99 -6.55
C LEU A 76 10.95 -10.82 -7.79
N ILE A 77 10.56 -9.96 -8.73
CA ILE A 77 11.36 -9.64 -9.92
C ILE A 77 12.70 -9.03 -9.53
N SER A 78 12.70 -8.10 -8.57
CA SER A 78 13.91 -7.46 -8.06
C SER A 78 14.86 -8.46 -7.41
N TRP A 79 14.31 -9.45 -6.68
CA TRP A 79 15.06 -10.56 -6.12
C TRP A 79 15.69 -11.43 -7.21
N LEU A 80 14.97 -11.73 -8.31
CA LEU A 80 15.53 -12.45 -9.45
C LEU A 80 16.70 -11.68 -10.08
N ILE A 81 16.54 -10.37 -10.30
CA ILE A 81 17.59 -9.50 -10.88
C ILE A 81 18.84 -9.52 -10.00
N ILE A 82 18.70 -9.28 -8.69
CA ILE A 82 19.82 -9.29 -7.75
C ILE A 82 20.50 -10.67 -7.72
N SER A 83 19.73 -11.76 -7.79
CA SER A 83 20.28 -13.12 -7.79
C SER A 83 21.10 -13.42 -9.05
N VAL A 84 20.64 -12.98 -10.23
CA VAL A 84 21.38 -13.11 -11.49
C VAL A 84 22.66 -12.27 -11.46
N LEU A 85 22.57 -10.99 -11.07
CA LEU A 85 23.75 -10.11 -10.97
C LEU A 85 24.74 -10.60 -9.91
N GLY A 86 24.24 -11.15 -8.81
CA GLY A 86 25.01 -11.72 -7.71
C GLY A 86 25.72 -13.03 -8.04
N SER A 87 25.43 -13.66 -9.18
CA SER A 87 26.10 -14.89 -9.62
C SER A 87 27.57 -14.68 -10.02
N VAL A 88 27.98 -13.42 -10.28
CA VAL A 88 29.35 -13.07 -10.64
C VAL A 88 30.31 -13.36 -9.47
N PRO A 89 31.37 -14.18 -9.65
CA PRO A 89 32.32 -14.48 -8.58
C PRO A 89 32.99 -13.23 -8.02
N PHE A 90 33.31 -13.27 -6.72
CA PHE A 90 33.90 -12.17 -5.94
C PHE A 90 32.99 -10.93 -5.83
N LEU A 91 32.73 -10.21 -6.92
CA LEU A 91 31.95 -8.97 -6.90
C LEU A 91 30.48 -9.25 -6.52
N GLY A 92 29.88 -10.25 -7.14
CA GLY A 92 28.51 -10.65 -6.87
C GLY A 92 28.34 -11.15 -5.44
N TRP A 93 29.25 -12.01 -4.98
CA TRP A 93 29.15 -12.65 -3.66
C TRP A 93 29.39 -11.70 -2.50
N PHE A 94 30.42 -10.85 -2.58
CA PHE A 94 30.80 -9.99 -1.45
C PHE A 94 30.13 -8.62 -1.45
N PHE A 95 29.61 -8.16 -2.60
CA PHE A 95 28.99 -6.85 -2.70
C PHE A 95 27.52 -6.93 -3.14
N ILE A 96 27.22 -7.53 -4.29
CA ILE A 96 25.86 -7.47 -4.85
C ILE A 96 24.85 -8.24 -4.00
N LEU A 97 25.14 -9.49 -3.63
CA LEU A 97 24.25 -10.30 -2.82
C LEU A 97 23.99 -9.69 -1.43
N PRO A 98 25.00 -9.36 -0.60
CA PRO A 98 24.72 -8.82 0.73
C PRO A 98 23.99 -7.46 0.69
N LEU A 99 24.43 -6.53 -0.16
CA LEU A 99 23.79 -5.21 -0.25
C LEU A 99 22.39 -5.32 -0.86
N GLY A 100 22.24 -6.14 -1.91
CA GLY A 100 20.97 -6.39 -2.55
C GLY A 100 19.95 -7.04 -1.62
N MET A 101 20.37 -8.01 -0.80
CA MET A 101 19.47 -8.65 0.18
C MET A 101 19.05 -7.68 1.27
N VAL A 102 19.97 -6.87 1.82
CA VAL A 102 19.61 -5.81 2.78
C VAL A 102 18.63 -4.83 2.17
N PHE A 103 18.90 -4.38 0.94
CA PHE A 103 18.03 -3.49 0.20
C PHE A 103 16.61 -4.06 0.04
N LEU A 104 16.48 -5.30 -0.43
CA LEU A 104 15.18 -5.96 -0.59
C LEU A 104 14.45 -6.13 0.74
N ILE A 105 15.14 -6.51 1.81
CA ILE A 105 14.54 -6.66 3.15
C ILE A 105 13.98 -5.31 3.62
N VAL A 106 14.72 -4.21 3.44
CA VAL A 106 14.25 -2.87 3.81
C VAL A 106 12.98 -2.51 3.03
N LEU A 107 12.96 -2.74 1.71
CA LEU A 107 11.77 -2.48 0.90
C LEU A 107 10.57 -3.35 1.30
N SER A 108 10.81 -4.64 1.58
CA SER A 108 9.77 -5.55 2.08
C SER A 108 9.20 -5.09 3.42
N ILE A 109 10.03 -4.59 4.35
CA ILE A 109 9.56 -4.05 5.63
C ILE A 109 8.72 -2.79 5.43
N ILE A 110 9.13 -1.87 4.54
CA ILE A 110 8.35 -0.66 4.25
C ILE A 110 6.96 -1.03 3.72
N GLY A 111 6.91 -1.97 2.76
CA GLY A 111 5.63 -2.44 2.23
C GLY A 111 4.79 -3.19 3.27
N LEU A 112 5.42 -4.01 4.13
CA LEU A 112 4.77 -4.70 5.24
C LEU A 112 4.11 -3.72 6.23
N ILE A 113 4.79 -2.62 6.55
CA ILE A 113 4.25 -1.56 7.42
C ILE A 113 3.03 -0.92 6.76
N SER A 114 3.12 -0.56 5.47
CA SER A 114 2.00 -0.01 4.70
C SER A 114 0.79 -0.96 4.72
N ALA A 115 0.99 -2.24 4.40
CA ALA A 115 -0.07 -3.25 4.40
C ALA A 115 -0.68 -3.44 5.80
N SER A 116 0.14 -3.42 6.85
CA SER A 116 -0.32 -3.53 8.24
C SER A 116 -1.22 -2.36 8.64
N GLN A 117 -0.86 -1.16 8.20
CA GLN A 117 -1.64 0.07 8.38
C GLN A 117 -2.88 0.13 7.47
N GLY A 118 -2.99 -0.77 6.49
CA GLY A 118 -4.10 -0.78 5.53
C GLY A 118 -3.95 0.27 4.43
N GLU A 119 -2.74 0.75 4.20
CA GLU A 119 -2.44 1.80 3.24
C GLU A 119 -1.90 1.20 1.94
N MET A 120 -2.27 1.79 0.81
CA MET A 120 -1.72 1.47 -0.52
C MET A 120 -0.56 2.42 -0.87
N LYS A 121 0.52 2.40 -0.08
CA LYS A 121 1.73 3.17 -0.38
C LYS A 121 2.72 2.33 -1.17
N GLU A 122 3.22 2.90 -2.26
CA GLU A 122 4.23 2.27 -3.09
C GLU A 122 5.56 2.15 -2.31
N ILE A 123 6.25 1.01 -2.47
CA ILE A 123 7.60 0.89 -1.92
C ILE A 123 8.53 1.84 -2.68
N PRO A 124 9.49 2.49 -2.00
CA PRO A 124 10.33 3.49 -2.65
C PRO A 124 11.18 2.86 -3.76
N LEU A 125 11.56 3.69 -4.74
CA LEU A 125 12.44 3.38 -5.88
C LEU A 125 11.86 2.44 -6.95
N ILE A 126 11.09 1.43 -6.56
CA ILE A 126 10.59 0.40 -7.48
C ILE A 126 9.08 0.20 -7.44
N GLY A 127 8.36 0.76 -6.48
CA GLY A 127 6.93 0.50 -6.29
C GLY A 127 5.99 1.14 -7.30
N SER A 128 6.49 2.03 -8.17
CA SER A 128 5.69 2.75 -9.16
C SER A 128 5.38 1.94 -10.43
N PHE A 129 6.03 0.80 -10.63
CA PHE A 129 5.70 -0.08 -11.74
C PHE A 129 4.30 -0.68 -11.53
N LYS A 130 3.47 -0.69 -12.57
CA LYS A 130 2.14 -1.33 -12.56
C LYS A 130 2.12 -2.48 -13.54
N ILE A 131 2.16 -3.70 -13.01
CA ILE A 131 2.17 -4.95 -13.77
C ILE A 131 0.80 -5.63 -13.69
N ILE A 132 0.13 -5.52 -12.54
CA ILE A 132 -1.21 -6.07 -12.29
C ILE A 132 -2.25 -4.95 -12.37
N ASN A 133 -3.37 -5.22 -13.07
CA ASN A 133 -4.50 -4.31 -13.28
C ASN A 133 -5.75 -4.75 -12.51
#